data_AF-A0A842RLL7-F1
#
_entry.id   AF-A0A842RLL7-F1
#
_cell.length_a   1.000
_cell.length_b   1.000
_cell.length_c   1.000
_cell.angle_alpha   90.00
_cell.angle_beta   90.00
_cell.angle_gamma   90.00
#
_symmetry.space_group_name_H-M   'P 1'
#
loop_
_entity.id
_entity.type
_entity.pdbx_description
1 polymer ?
#
loop_
_entity_poly.entity_id
_entity_poly.type
_entity_poly.pdbx_seq_one_letter_code
_entity_poly.pdbx_strand_id
1 'polypeptide(L)'
;MFLKYKTYLALVIILSFADSWSILLFFLSPILGYLIGGFPTAYIISKLVAGIDPREFGSGSVSTRNTIRAAGLWPWGGIVFSVDITKGIFACTIIEYLLAPLTSLSAGYTEYYVILGAIAAVAGHCWMPYLKFQGGKGLGTYVGLLFYVYWPTIIVWPFLTLFLMIKTTGFAGYGSCWSTLYVPPFWYFVDLLTEALGLVDLPLAFWPHAFFTDGTMGWSFILLYGLGMHIVLTLRHLPEFQRIKRGEAQVWKSLKRTEMLK
;
A
#
# COMPACT_ATOMS: atom_id res chain seq x y z
N MET A 1 -7.82 -4.31 29.17
CA MET A 1 -7.38 -3.07 29.85
C MET A 1 -5.87 -2.88 29.83
N PHE A 2 -5.07 -3.96 30.02
CA PHE A 2 -3.60 -3.93 29.99
C PHE A 2 -2.94 -3.56 28.64
N LEU A 3 -3.57 -3.88 27.50
CA LEU A 3 -3.02 -3.56 26.16
C LEU A 3 -3.06 -2.06 25.81
N LYS A 4 -4.07 -1.31 26.29
CA LYS A 4 -4.15 0.15 26.10
C LYS A 4 -3.04 0.88 26.85
N TYR A 5 -2.72 0.42 28.06
CA TYR A 5 -1.67 1.04 28.85
C TYR A 5 -0.31 0.90 28.17
N LYS A 6 0.02 -0.25 27.56
CA LYS A 6 1.32 -0.42 26.88
C LYS A 6 1.49 0.48 25.64
N THR A 7 0.45 0.71 24.85
CA THR A 7 0.55 1.58 23.66
C THR A 7 0.62 3.05 24.03
N TYR A 8 -0.19 3.50 25.00
CA TYR A 8 -0.09 4.87 25.52
C TYR A 8 1.22 5.10 26.26
N LEU A 9 1.69 4.11 27.03
CA LEU A 9 2.98 4.18 27.70
C LEU A 9 4.12 4.18 26.68
N ALA A 10 4.04 3.42 25.58
CA ALA A 10 5.01 3.49 24.50
C ALA A 10 5.02 4.88 23.83
N LEU A 11 3.86 5.47 23.55
CA LEU A 11 3.76 6.79 22.92
C LEU A 11 4.24 7.92 23.85
N VAL A 12 3.94 7.82 25.15
CA VAL A 12 4.43 8.73 26.19
C VAL A 12 5.93 8.55 26.41
N ILE A 13 6.45 7.32 26.45
CA ILE A 13 7.89 7.03 26.57
C ILE A 13 8.63 7.51 25.33
N ILE A 14 8.10 7.28 24.12
CA ILE A 14 8.66 7.81 22.87
C ILE A 14 8.77 9.33 22.96
N LEU A 15 7.72 10.04 23.33
CA LEU A 15 7.75 11.51 23.48
C LEU A 15 8.65 11.98 24.64
N SER A 16 8.88 11.15 25.65
CA SER A 16 9.68 11.48 26.84
C SER A 16 11.18 11.23 26.64
N PHE A 17 11.57 10.43 25.65
CA PHE A 17 12.97 10.07 25.34
C PHE A 17 13.38 10.40 23.89
N ALA A 18 12.46 10.87 23.05
CA ALA A 18 12.75 11.28 21.68
C ALA A 18 13.54 12.59 21.67
N ASP A 19 14.69 12.56 20.99
CA ASP A 19 15.34 13.76 20.50
C ASP A 19 14.40 14.51 19.53
N SER A 20 14.62 15.82 19.38
CA SER A 20 13.74 16.67 18.56
C SER A 20 13.58 16.17 17.12
N TRP A 21 14.58 15.44 16.60
CA TRP A 21 14.56 14.81 15.29
C TRP A 21 13.54 13.68 15.18
N SER A 22 13.36 12.88 16.22
CA SER A 22 12.45 11.74 16.19
C SER A 22 10.98 12.14 16.21
N ILE A 23 10.67 13.23 16.92
CA ILE A 23 9.35 13.87 16.85
C ILE A 23 9.14 14.43 15.44
N LEU A 24 10.13 15.12 14.89
CA LEU A 24 10.06 15.66 13.53
C LEU A 24 9.81 14.56 12.49
N LEU A 25 10.55 13.45 12.55
CA LEU A 25 10.41 12.33 11.63
C LEU A 25 9.06 11.62 11.75
N PHE A 26 8.49 11.54 12.95
CA PHE A 26 7.16 10.99 13.16
C PHE A 26 6.10 11.70 12.31
N PHE A 27 6.20 13.03 12.18
CA PHE A 27 5.30 13.83 11.34
C PHE A 27 5.77 13.93 9.89
N LEU A 28 7.07 13.96 9.64
CA LEU A 28 7.62 14.14 8.30
C LEU A 28 7.47 12.88 7.43
N SER A 29 7.62 11.69 8.00
CA SER A 29 7.51 10.42 7.29
C SER A 29 6.17 10.23 6.56
N PRO A 30 5.00 10.43 7.21
CA PRO A 30 3.71 10.37 6.51
C PRO A 30 3.55 11.46 5.45
N ILE A 31 4.07 12.68 5.69
CA ILE A 31 3.99 13.77 4.70
C ILE A 31 4.77 13.38 3.43
N LEU A 32 6.02 12.95 3.57
CA LEU A 32 6.85 12.54 2.44
C LEU A 32 6.27 11.33 1.72
N GLY A 33 5.85 10.31 2.47
CA GLY A 33 5.16 9.15 1.91
C GLY A 33 3.95 9.56 1.06
N TYR A 34 3.08 10.41 1.60
CA TYR A 34 1.90 10.92 0.90
C TYR A 34 2.24 11.65 -0.40
N LEU A 35 3.27 12.50 -0.40
CA LEU A 35 3.70 13.23 -1.59
C LEU A 35 4.27 12.29 -2.66
N ILE A 36 5.09 11.31 -2.26
CA ILE A 36 5.66 10.29 -3.15
C ILE A 36 4.55 9.45 -3.80
N GLY A 37 3.64 8.93 -2.97
CA GLY A 37 2.49 8.15 -3.45
C GLY A 37 1.53 8.97 -4.31
N GLY A 38 1.38 10.26 -4.00
CA GLY A 38 0.52 11.21 -4.69
C GLY A 38 0.98 11.60 -6.10
N PHE A 39 2.12 11.10 -6.57
CA PHE A 39 2.60 11.38 -7.91
C PHE A 39 1.62 10.84 -8.98
N PRO A 40 1.08 11.67 -9.90
CA PRO A 40 -0.08 11.31 -10.72
C PRO A 40 0.28 10.56 -12.02
N THR A 41 1.02 9.44 -11.92
CA THR A 41 1.55 8.70 -13.08
C THR A 41 0.49 8.33 -14.11
N ALA A 42 -0.62 7.72 -13.69
CA ALA A 42 -1.67 7.29 -14.61
C ALA A 42 -2.32 8.45 -15.37
N TYR A 43 -2.44 9.61 -14.71
CA TYR A 43 -2.96 10.84 -15.32
C TYR A 43 -1.98 11.36 -16.38
N ILE A 44 -0.70 11.48 -16.03
CA ILE A 44 0.36 11.93 -16.94
C ILE A 44 0.41 11.04 -18.18
N ILE A 45 0.50 9.71 -17.99
CA ILE A 45 0.61 8.77 -19.11
C ILE A 45 -0.63 8.80 -20.00
N SER A 46 -1.84 8.78 -19.41
CA SER A 46 -3.08 8.80 -20.22
C SER A 46 -3.21 10.10 -21.02
N LYS A 47 -2.82 11.23 -20.43
CA LYS A 47 -2.89 12.54 -21.09
C LYS A 47 -1.85 12.68 -22.19
N LEU A 48 -0.61 12.23 -21.97
CA LEU A 48 0.47 12.30 -22.96
C LEU A 48 0.25 11.36 -24.15
N VAL A 49 -0.21 10.13 -23.89
CA VAL A 49 -0.32 9.09 -24.93
C VAL A 49 -1.62 9.21 -25.72
N ALA A 50 -2.73 9.56 -25.06
CA ALA A 50 -4.05 9.52 -25.67
C ALA A 50 -4.82 10.84 -25.62
N GLY A 51 -4.28 11.89 -24.99
CA GLY A 51 -4.97 13.19 -24.83
C GLY A 51 -6.15 13.16 -23.85
N ILE A 52 -6.48 12.00 -23.28
CA ILE A 52 -7.68 11.77 -22.46
C ILE A 52 -7.35 11.98 -20.98
N ASP A 53 -8.23 12.68 -20.27
CA ASP A 53 -8.21 12.68 -18.81
C ASP A 53 -8.82 11.36 -18.30
N PRO A 54 -8.06 10.50 -17.60
CA PRO A 54 -8.59 9.23 -17.10
C PRO A 54 -9.70 9.42 -16.05
N ARG A 55 -9.89 10.61 -15.48
CA ARG A 55 -11.00 10.90 -14.56
C ARG A 55 -12.35 11.02 -15.28
N GLU A 56 -12.31 11.35 -16.56
CA GLU A 56 -13.50 11.51 -17.41
C GLU A 56 -13.83 10.23 -18.20
N PHE A 57 -13.05 9.15 -18.00
CA PHE A 57 -13.17 7.92 -18.76
C PHE A 57 -13.33 6.69 -17.87
N GLY A 58 -14.12 5.72 -18.32
CA GLY A 58 -14.28 4.42 -17.66
C GLY A 58 -14.74 4.54 -16.20
N SER A 59 -13.91 4.11 -15.25
CA SER A 59 -14.26 4.17 -13.83
C SER A 59 -14.00 5.52 -13.17
N GLY A 60 -13.40 6.48 -13.90
CA GLY A 60 -12.95 7.77 -13.38
C GLY A 60 -11.77 7.69 -12.42
N SER A 61 -11.12 6.53 -12.31
CA SER A 61 -9.97 6.34 -11.40
C SER A 61 -8.64 6.55 -12.13
N VAL A 62 -7.67 7.14 -11.45
CA VAL A 62 -6.29 7.31 -11.96
C VAL A 62 -5.48 6.04 -11.66
N SER A 63 -5.85 4.92 -12.28
CA SER A 63 -5.26 3.60 -12.01
C SER A 63 -4.89 2.86 -13.29
N THR A 64 -4.00 1.86 -13.16
CA THR A 64 -3.60 0.94 -14.22
C THR A 64 -4.74 0.49 -15.12
N ARG A 65 -5.83 -0.04 -14.54
CA ARG A 65 -6.97 -0.57 -15.30
C ARG A 65 -7.61 0.51 -16.17
N ASN A 66 -7.73 1.72 -15.64
CA ASN A 66 -8.36 2.80 -16.37
C ASN A 66 -7.42 3.41 -17.41
N THR A 67 -6.10 3.43 -17.15
CA THR A 67 -5.11 3.77 -18.16
C THR A 67 -5.13 2.82 -19.34
N ILE A 68 -5.23 1.51 -19.13
CA ILE A 68 -5.35 0.53 -20.24
C ILE A 68 -6.56 0.88 -21.13
N ARG A 69 -7.67 1.30 -20.51
CA ARG A 69 -8.90 1.65 -21.21
C ARG A 69 -8.78 2.98 -21.94
N ALA A 70 -8.25 4.01 -21.28
CA ALA A 70 -8.09 5.34 -21.83
C ALA A 70 -7.04 5.36 -22.96
N ALA A 71 -5.85 4.80 -22.69
CA ALA A 71 -4.75 4.72 -23.65
C ALA A 71 -4.97 3.67 -24.75
N GLY A 72 -5.85 2.68 -24.52
CA GLY A 72 -6.22 1.67 -25.50
C GLY A 72 -5.18 0.58 -25.76
N LEU A 73 -4.03 0.61 -25.07
CA LEU A 73 -2.98 -0.40 -25.17
C LEU A 73 -2.56 -0.89 -23.78
N TRP A 74 -2.46 -2.21 -23.64
CA TRP A 74 -2.11 -2.85 -22.37
C TRP A 74 -0.72 -2.49 -21.82
N PRO A 75 0.34 -2.28 -22.64
CA PRO A 75 1.67 -1.89 -22.14
C PRO A 75 1.69 -0.62 -21.29
N TRP A 76 0.86 0.38 -21.60
CA TRP A 76 0.77 1.61 -20.78
C TRP A 76 0.24 1.34 -19.38
N GLY A 77 -0.66 0.37 -19.23
CA GLY A 77 -1.09 -0.12 -17.93
C GLY A 77 0.06 -0.76 -17.16
N GLY A 78 0.86 -1.59 -17.83
CA GLY A 78 2.05 -2.21 -17.25
C GLY A 78 3.01 -1.16 -16.70
N ILE A 79 3.33 -0.13 -17.49
CA ILE A 79 4.20 0.97 -17.05
C ILE A 79 3.62 1.70 -15.83
N VAL A 80 2.34 2.07 -15.87
CA VAL A 80 1.67 2.71 -14.71
C VAL A 80 1.78 1.83 -13.47
N PHE A 81 1.49 0.54 -13.61
CA PHE A 81 1.52 -0.41 -12.49
C PHE A 81 2.93 -0.55 -11.90
N SER A 82 3.95 -0.68 -12.76
CA SER A 82 5.35 -0.74 -12.34
C SER A 82 5.76 0.52 -11.57
N VAL A 83 5.42 1.71 -12.09
CA VAL A 83 5.72 2.96 -11.40
C VAL A 83 4.94 3.10 -10.09
N ASP A 84 3.68 2.66 -10.05
CA ASP A 84 2.88 2.66 -8.82
C ASP A 84 3.46 1.74 -7.74
N ILE A 85 4.01 0.58 -8.12
CA ILE A 85 4.80 -0.29 -7.22
C ILE A 85 6.05 0.44 -6.74
N THR A 86 6.80 1.06 -7.64
CA THR A 86 8.02 1.78 -7.27
C THR A 86 7.75 2.90 -6.26
N LYS A 87 6.59 3.57 -6.28
CA LYS A 87 6.24 4.57 -5.25
C LYS A 87 6.23 3.99 -3.84
N GLY A 88 5.69 2.79 -3.67
CA GLY A 88 5.64 2.12 -2.37
C GLY A 88 7.04 1.78 -1.87
N ILE A 89 7.84 1.16 -2.73
CA ILE A 89 9.25 0.82 -2.45
C ILE A 89 10.04 2.09 -2.14
N PHE A 90 9.91 3.12 -2.96
CA PHE A 90 10.67 4.36 -2.87
C PHE A 90 10.32 5.15 -1.59
N ALA A 91 9.03 5.21 -1.21
CA ALA A 91 8.63 5.83 0.04
C ALA A 91 9.31 5.15 1.23
N CYS A 92 9.29 3.81 1.29
CA CYS A 92 9.94 3.09 2.37
C CYS A 92 11.46 3.26 2.37
N THR A 93 12.10 3.16 1.19
CA THR A 93 13.55 3.28 1.02
C THR A 93 14.05 4.64 1.50
N ILE A 94 13.37 5.72 1.09
CA ILE A 94 13.73 7.08 1.51
C ILE A 94 13.61 7.22 3.02
N ILE A 95 12.56 6.67 3.63
CA ILE A 95 12.37 6.79 5.07
C ILE A 95 13.42 6.00 5.86
N GLU A 96 13.69 4.75 5.48
CA GLU A 96 14.63 3.89 6.18
C GLU A 96 16.09 4.36 6.03
N TYR A 97 16.51 4.72 4.82
CA TYR A 97 17.93 4.99 4.54
C TYR A 97 18.33 6.45 4.58
N LEU A 98 17.38 7.39 4.43
CA LEU A 98 17.70 8.82 4.42
C LEU A 98 17.19 9.55 5.66
N LEU A 99 15.99 9.21 6.14
CA LEU A 99 15.40 9.91 7.28
C LEU A 99 15.77 9.26 8.60
N ALA A 100 15.57 7.96 8.77
CA ALA A 100 15.79 7.27 10.04
C ALA A 100 17.22 7.42 10.62
N PRO A 101 18.31 7.46 9.82
CA PRO A 101 19.67 7.67 10.34
C PRO A 101 19.89 9.06 10.96
N LEU A 102 18.97 10.01 10.77
CA LEU A 102 19.04 11.33 11.39
C LEU A 102 18.59 11.34 12.85
N THR A 103 18.10 10.21 13.38
CA THR A 103 17.66 10.09 14.77
C THR A 103 18.70 9.42 15.64
N SER A 104 18.76 9.80 16.91
CA SER A 104 19.58 9.09 17.91
C SER A 104 18.89 7.85 18.48
N LEU A 105 17.68 7.51 18.04
CA LEU A 105 16.95 6.34 18.54
C LEU A 105 17.54 5.04 17.98
N SER A 106 17.49 4.00 18.81
CA SER A 106 17.91 2.66 18.44
C SER A 106 17.14 2.15 17.21
N ALA A 107 17.75 1.21 16.48
CA ALA A 107 17.21 0.60 15.26
C ALA A 107 15.72 0.20 15.34
N GLY A 108 15.22 -0.16 16.53
CA GLY A 108 13.85 -0.60 16.76
C GLY A 108 12.72 0.42 16.54
N TYR A 109 12.99 1.72 16.32
CA TYR A 109 11.93 2.71 16.05
C TYR A 109 11.78 3.10 14.58
N THR A 110 12.79 2.82 13.76
CA THR A 110 12.80 3.08 12.31
C THR A 110 11.58 2.49 11.61
N GLU A 111 11.16 1.31 12.05
CA GLU A 111 10.06 0.57 11.46
C GLU A 111 8.73 1.35 11.49
N TYR A 112 8.47 2.06 12.59
CA TYR A 112 7.25 2.86 12.75
C TYR A 112 7.19 4.01 11.74
N TYR A 113 8.32 4.69 11.53
CA TYR A 113 8.41 5.78 10.54
C TYR A 113 8.15 5.25 9.13
N VAL A 114 8.74 4.11 8.79
CA VAL A 114 8.56 3.49 7.47
C VAL A 114 7.10 3.09 7.25
N ILE A 115 6.45 2.42 8.20
CA ILE A 115 5.01 2.10 8.09
C ILE A 115 4.18 3.36 7.88
N LEU A 116 4.38 4.38 8.71
CA LEU A 116 3.54 5.58 8.68
C LEU A 116 3.65 6.26 7.32
N GLY A 117 4.87 6.37 6.79
CA GLY A 117 5.09 6.86 5.44
C GLY A 117 4.53 5.95 4.35
N ALA A 118 4.62 4.64 4.51
CA ALA A 118 4.16 3.70 3.50
C ALA A 118 2.62 3.62 3.43
N ILE A 119 1.92 3.64 4.57
CA ILE A 119 0.46 3.84 4.65
C ILE A 119 0.09 5.18 4.01
N ALA A 120 0.82 6.24 4.34
CA ALA A 120 0.57 7.55 3.77
C ALA A 120 0.82 7.59 2.26
N ALA A 121 1.79 6.84 1.73
CA ALA A 121 2.02 6.72 0.29
C ALA A 121 0.84 6.07 -0.43
N VAL A 122 0.27 5.00 0.13
CA VAL A 122 -0.97 4.42 -0.42
C VAL A 122 -2.12 5.42 -0.33
N ALA A 123 -2.24 6.17 0.77
CA ALA A 123 -3.24 7.22 0.91
C ALA A 123 -3.04 8.36 -0.12
N GLY A 124 -1.81 8.81 -0.35
CA GLY A 124 -1.47 9.82 -1.35
C GLY A 124 -1.82 9.38 -2.77
N HIS A 125 -1.53 8.11 -3.09
CA HIS A 125 -1.95 7.53 -4.37
C HIS A 125 -3.49 7.48 -4.49
N CYS A 126 -4.20 7.14 -3.42
CA CYS A 126 -5.67 7.07 -3.39
C CYS A 126 -6.33 8.46 -3.51
N TRP A 127 -5.75 9.48 -2.88
CA TRP A 127 -6.27 10.83 -2.78
C TRP A 127 -5.18 11.84 -3.16
N MET A 128 -4.88 11.94 -4.45
CA MET A 128 -3.81 12.82 -4.93
C MET A 128 -4.19 14.31 -4.77
N PRO A 129 -3.39 15.13 -4.07
CA PRO A 129 -3.73 16.54 -3.83
C PRO A 129 -3.84 17.33 -5.13
N TYR A 130 -2.97 17.05 -6.10
CA TYR A 130 -2.90 17.71 -7.41
C TYR A 130 -4.10 17.41 -8.31
N LEU A 131 -4.88 16.37 -8.00
CA LEU A 131 -6.05 15.94 -8.78
C LEU A 131 -7.35 16.10 -7.98
N LYS A 132 -7.43 17.11 -7.09
CA LYS A 132 -8.60 17.36 -6.24
C LYS A 132 -9.01 16.13 -5.42
N PHE A 133 -8.02 15.41 -4.89
CA PHE A 133 -8.18 14.16 -4.13
C PHE A 133 -8.84 13.01 -4.91
N GLN A 134 -8.81 13.07 -6.24
CA GLN A 134 -9.24 11.98 -7.13
C GLN A 134 -8.03 11.19 -7.65
N GLY A 135 -7.62 10.17 -6.89
CA GLY A 135 -6.45 9.34 -7.23
C GLY A 135 -6.76 7.95 -7.82
N GLY A 136 -5.85 7.02 -7.62
CA GLY A 136 -5.95 5.63 -8.04
C GLY A 136 -6.65 4.74 -7.02
N LYS A 137 -6.40 3.42 -7.02
CA LYS A 137 -7.06 2.46 -6.10
C LYS A 137 -6.12 1.86 -5.04
N GLY A 138 -4.85 2.24 -5.05
CA GLY A 138 -3.90 1.92 -3.97
C GLY A 138 -3.19 0.58 -4.10
N LEU A 139 -3.73 -0.37 -4.88
CA LEU A 139 -3.19 -1.73 -4.96
C LEU A 139 -1.71 -1.79 -5.41
N GLY A 140 -1.32 -1.05 -6.45
CA GLY A 140 0.07 -1.06 -6.95
C GLY A 140 1.06 -0.57 -5.89
N THR A 141 0.76 0.57 -5.27
CA THR A 141 1.59 1.16 -4.21
C THR A 141 1.62 0.30 -2.95
N TYR A 142 0.50 -0.35 -2.61
CA TYR A 142 0.43 -1.33 -1.53
C TYR A 142 1.30 -2.57 -1.81
N VAL A 143 1.26 -3.10 -3.05
CA VAL A 143 2.15 -4.20 -3.47
C VAL A 143 3.61 -3.76 -3.38
N GLY A 144 3.95 -2.54 -3.81
CA GLY A 144 5.31 -2.01 -3.66
C GLY A 144 5.79 -1.94 -2.21
N LEU A 145 4.93 -1.53 -1.28
CA LEU A 145 5.25 -1.60 0.13
C LEU A 145 5.46 -3.04 0.60
N LEU A 146 4.55 -3.96 0.27
CA LEU A 146 4.73 -5.38 0.64
C LEU A 146 6.06 -5.92 0.10
N PHE A 147 6.49 -5.42 -1.06
CA PHE A 147 7.77 -5.78 -1.69
C PHE A 147 8.94 -5.19 -0.96
N TYR A 148 8.73 -4.16 -0.15
CA TYR A 148 9.76 -3.55 0.65
C TYR A 148 9.78 -4.07 2.08
N VAL A 149 8.65 -4.54 2.61
CA VAL A 149 8.56 -5.07 3.98
C VAL A 149 8.76 -6.59 4.05
N TYR A 150 8.19 -7.37 3.12
CA TYR A 150 8.50 -8.79 3.02
C TYR A 150 8.15 -9.36 1.62
N TRP A 151 9.13 -9.45 0.72
CA TRP A 151 8.90 -9.85 -0.70
C TRP A 151 8.19 -11.20 -0.93
N PRO A 152 8.35 -12.27 -0.11
CA PRO A 152 7.69 -13.56 -0.38
C PRO A 152 6.16 -13.45 -0.30
N THR A 153 5.67 -12.42 0.38
CA THR A 153 4.23 -12.18 0.57
C THR A 153 3.54 -11.81 -0.72
N ILE A 154 4.27 -11.21 -1.64
CA ILE A 154 3.74 -10.79 -2.93
C ILE A 154 3.49 -11.97 -3.83
N ILE A 155 4.35 -12.98 -3.79
CA ILE A 155 4.36 -14.07 -4.77
C ILE A 155 3.03 -14.82 -4.76
N VAL A 156 2.39 -14.89 -3.60
CA VAL A 156 1.15 -15.65 -3.45
C VAL A 156 -0.02 -14.75 -3.06
N TRP A 157 0.11 -13.88 -2.06
CA TRP A 157 -1.07 -13.53 -1.27
C TRP A 157 -1.95 -12.40 -1.83
N PRO A 158 -1.44 -11.20 -2.17
CA PRO A 158 -2.25 -10.14 -2.79
C PRO A 158 -2.83 -10.57 -4.14
N PHE A 159 -2.06 -11.28 -4.96
CA PHE A 159 -2.54 -11.77 -6.25
C PHE A 159 -3.55 -12.90 -6.11
N LEU A 160 -3.38 -13.83 -5.16
CA LEU A 160 -4.35 -14.89 -4.89
C LEU A 160 -5.68 -14.31 -4.40
N THR A 161 -5.66 -13.44 -3.39
CA THR A 161 -6.88 -12.80 -2.87
C THR A 161 -7.57 -11.95 -3.94
N LEU A 162 -6.81 -11.20 -4.75
CA LEU A 162 -7.35 -10.49 -5.90
C LEU A 162 -8.01 -11.42 -6.91
N PHE A 163 -7.33 -12.51 -7.30
CA PHE A 163 -7.85 -13.50 -8.24
C PHE A 163 -9.12 -14.17 -7.71
N LEU A 164 -9.10 -14.65 -6.47
CA LEU A 164 -10.23 -15.31 -5.83
C LEU A 164 -11.44 -14.37 -5.74
N MET A 165 -11.24 -13.13 -5.28
CA MET A 165 -12.34 -12.19 -5.14
C MET A 165 -12.89 -11.72 -6.49
N ILE A 166 -12.05 -11.56 -7.53
CA ILE A 166 -12.55 -11.30 -8.88
C ILE A 166 -13.36 -12.49 -9.40
N LYS A 167 -12.93 -13.74 -9.13
CA LYS A 167 -13.64 -14.95 -9.55
C LYS A 167 -14.99 -15.11 -8.85
N THR A 168 -15.08 -14.83 -7.55
CA THR A 168 -16.30 -15.03 -6.76
C THR A 168 -17.26 -13.84 -6.82
N THR A 169 -16.74 -12.60 -6.82
CA THR A 169 -17.56 -11.38 -6.75
C THR A 169 -17.63 -10.61 -8.06
N GLY A 170 -16.67 -10.79 -8.98
CA GLY A 170 -16.54 -9.98 -10.19
C GLY A 170 -15.91 -8.60 -9.98
N PHE A 171 -15.55 -8.23 -8.74
CA PHE A 171 -15.03 -6.90 -8.39
C PHE A 171 -13.63 -6.97 -7.76
N ALA A 172 -12.68 -6.27 -8.37
CA ALA A 172 -11.30 -6.20 -7.90
C ALA A 172 -11.14 -5.45 -6.57
N GLY A 173 -12.08 -4.55 -6.23
CA GLY A 173 -12.01 -3.80 -4.97
C GLY A 173 -12.13 -4.66 -3.72
N TYR A 174 -12.97 -5.72 -3.75
CA TYR A 174 -13.01 -6.69 -2.65
C TYR A 174 -11.66 -7.39 -2.52
N GLY A 175 -11.04 -7.82 -3.63
CA GLY A 175 -9.71 -8.41 -3.64
C GLY A 175 -8.67 -7.56 -2.91
N SER A 176 -8.59 -6.28 -3.26
CA SER A 176 -7.66 -5.34 -2.61
C SER A 176 -7.89 -5.22 -1.10
N CYS A 177 -9.12 -5.02 -0.65
CA CYS A 177 -9.44 -4.88 0.78
C CYS A 177 -9.22 -6.17 1.59
N TRP A 178 -9.55 -7.32 1.00
CA TRP A 178 -9.35 -8.61 1.66
C TRP A 178 -7.87 -8.99 1.73
N SER A 179 -7.07 -8.58 0.73
CA SER A 179 -5.63 -8.81 0.74
C SER A 179 -4.96 -8.25 2.01
N THR A 180 -5.41 -7.10 2.52
CA THR A 180 -4.79 -6.45 3.69
C THR A 180 -5.14 -7.14 5.02
N LEU A 181 -6.32 -7.77 5.13
CA LEU A 181 -6.76 -8.43 6.37
C LEU A 181 -5.98 -9.70 6.66
N TYR A 182 -5.53 -10.37 5.60
CA TYR A 182 -4.92 -11.67 5.69
C TYR A 182 -3.39 -11.64 5.69
N VAL A 183 -2.77 -10.46 5.48
CA VAL A 183 -1.32 -10.32 5.61
C VAL A 183 -0.83 -10.71 7.01
N PRO A 184 -1.42 -10.24 8.13
CA PRO A 184 -0.93 -10.62 9.47
C PRO A 184 -1.00 -12.13 9.76
N PRO A 185 -2.14 -12.83 9.52
CA PRO A 185 -2.19 -14.28 9.69
C PRO A 185 -1.24 -15.05 8.75
N PHE A 186 -1.03 -14.54 7.53
CA PHE A 186 -0.11 -15.16 6.59
C PHE A 186 1.34 -15.08 7.08
N TRP A 187 1.77 -13.93 7.62
CA TRP A 187 3.11 -13.80 8.19
C TRP A 187 3.30 -14.72 9.38
N TYR A 188 2.30 -14.79 10.28
CA TYR A 188 2.32 -15.74 11.40
C TYR A 188 2.48 -17.18 10.95
N PHE A 189 1.76 -17.56 9.90
CA PHE A 189 1.87 -18.90 9.34
C PHE A 189 3.26 -19.17 8.77
N VAL A 190 3.86 -18.19 8.08
CA VAL A 190 5.21 -18.30 7.54
C VAL A 190 6.24 -18.44 8.66
N ASP A 191 6.14 -17.62 9.71
CA ASP A 191 7.03 -17.71 10.88
C ASP A 191 6.97 -19.12 11.51
N LEU A 192 5.75 -19.60 11.81
CA LEU A 192 5.52 -20.94 12.36
C LEU A 192 6.07 -22.05 11.45
N LEU A 193 5.90 -21.90 10.13
CA LEU A 193 6.40 -22.87 9.16
C LEU A 193 7.93 -22.90 9.14
N THR A 194 8.57 -21.72 9.14
CA THR A 194 10.03 -21.63 9.16
C THR A 194 10.62 -22.18 10.45
N GLU A 195 9.96 -21.96 11.59
CA GLU A 195 10.34 -22.55 12.87
C GLU A 195 10.20 -24.07 12.86
N ALA A 196 9.05 -24.60 12.40
CA ALA A 196 8.80 -26.04 12.31
C ALA A 196 9.80 -26.77 11.38
N LEU A 197 10.31 -26.08 10.35
CA LEU A 197 11.29 -26.62 9.41
C LEU A 197 12.75 -26.41 9.86
N GLY A 198 13.00 -25.75 10.99
CA GLY A 198 14.37 -25.40 11.42
C GLY A 198 15.05 -24.37 10.50
N LEU A 199 14.25 -23.60 9.75
CA LEU A 199 14.66 -22.57 8.79
C LEU A 199 14.45 -21.16 9.35
N VAL A 200 14.62 -20.97 10.66
CA VAL A 200 14.38 -19.70 11.36
C VAL A 200 15.23 -18.54 10.84
N ASP A 201 16.40 -18.84 10.29
CA ASP A 201 17.28 -17.84 9.67
C ASP A 201 16.91 -17.53 8.21
N LEU A 202 16.02 -18.29 7.58
CA LEU A 202 15.66 -18.12 6.18
C LEU A 202 14.95 -16.77 5.92
N PRO A 203 13.95 -16.34 6.72
CA PRO A 203 13.37 -15.01 6.59
C PRO A 203 14.42 -13.89 6.73
N LEU A 204 15.37 -14.06 7.67
CA LEU A 204 16.47 -13.12 7.93
C LEU A 204 17.48 -13.08 6.77
N ALA A 205 17.86 -14.25 6.25
CA ALA A 205 18.86 -14.39 5.18
C ALA A 205 18.38 -13.83 3.84
N PHE A 206 17.08 -13.89 3.57
CA PHE A 206 16.48 -13.30 2.38
C PHE A 206 16.10 -11.82 2.56
N TRP A 207 16.26 -11.24 3.77
CA TRP A 207 15.75 -9.90 4.08
C TRP A 207 16.56 -9.10 5.11
N PRO A 208 17.61 -8.37 4.67
CA PRO A 208 18.50 -7.63 5.56
C PRO A 208 18.00 -6.22 5.94
N HIS A 209 16.75 -5.84 5.63
CA HIS A 209 16.20 -4.55 6.05
C HIS A 209 15.98 -4.54 7.57
N ALA A 210 16.10 -3.37 8.20
CA ALA A 210 16.16 -3.19 9.66
C ALA A 210 14.94 -3.75 10.44
N PHE A 211 13.88 -4.17 9.73
CA PHE A 211 12.67 -4.79 10.31
C PHE A 211 12.90 -6.12 11.01
N PHE A 212 13.95 -6.88 10.65
CA PHE A 212 14.14 -8.24 11.17
C PHE A 212 15.42 -8.42 11.97
N THR A 213 16.35 -7.45 11.95
CA THR A 213 17.71 -7.63 12.51
C THR A 213 17.73 -7.95 14.01
N ASP A 214 16.66 -7.61 14.73
CA ASP A 214 16.57 -7.77 16.18
C ASP A 214 15.56 -8.87 16.57
N GLY A 215 14.99 -9.59 15.59
CA GLY A 215 14.09 -10.72 15.79
C GLY A 215 12.69 -10.37 16.30
N THR A 216 12.33 -9.09 16.40
CA THR A 216 11.00 -8.69 16.88
C THR A 216 10.37 -7.60 16.01
N MET A 217 9.80 -7.97 14.86
CA MET A 217 8.57 -7.28 14.45
C MET A 217 7.53 -7.61 15.52
N GLY A 218 7.28 -6.69 16.43
CA GLY A 218 6.21 -6.89 17.41
C GLY A 218 4.91 -7.15 16.66
N TRP A 219 4.10 -8.13 17.07
CA TRP A 219 2.77 -8.37 16.48
C TRP A 219 1.90 -7.11 16.37
N SER A 220 2.12 -6.15 17.28
CA SER A 220 1.55 -4.81 17.22
C SER A 220 1.84 -4.07 15.91
N PHE A 221 3.07 -4.19 15.37
CA PHE A 221 3.50 -3.63 14.09
C PHE A 221 2.69 -4.19 12.92
N ILE A 222 2.63 -5.51 12.81
CA ILE A 222 1.96 -6.21 11.71
C ILE A 222 0.45 -5.90 11.74
N LEU A 223 -0.13 -5.81 12.94
CA LEU A 223 -1.53 -5.41 13.13
C LEU A 223 -1.78 -3.95 12.79
N LEU A 224 -0.91 -3.02 13.21
CA LEU A 224 -1.00 -1.59 12.85
C LEU A 224 -0.94 -1.38 11.34
N TYR A 225 0.02 -2.06 10.70
CA TYR A 225 0.16 -2.10 9.25
C TYR A 225 -1.11 -2.61 8.56
N GLY A 226 -1.55 -3.82 8.92
CA GLY A 226 -2.69 -4.48 8.29
C GLY A 226 -3.98 -3.68 8.47
N LEU A 227 -4.22 -3.16 9.67
CA LEU A 227 -5.39 -2.34 9.98
C LEU A 227 -5.34 -0.99 9.26
N GLY A 228 -4.21 -0.29 9.30
CA GLY A 228 -4.04 1.00 8.63
C GLY A 228 -4.25 0.89 7.12
N MET A 229 -3.67 -0.14 6.50
CA MET A 229 -3.89 -0.42 5.08
C MET A 229 -5.32 -0.84 4.77
N HIS A 230 -5.92 -1.66 5.62
CA HIS A 230 -7.31 -2.05 5.44
C HIS A 230 -8.24 -0.84 5.48
N ILE A 231 -8.03 0.09 6.42
CA ILE A 231 -8.79 1.33 6.52
C ILE A 231 -8.63 2.14 5.24
N VAL A 232 -7.39 2.41 4.80
CA VAL A 232 -7.11 3.22 3.61
C VAL A 232 -7.77 2.64 2.36
N LEU A 233 -7.55 1.36 2.08
CA LEU A 233 -8.12 0.72 0.89
C LEU A 233 -9.65 0.63 0.97
N THR A 234 -10.21 0.32 2.14
CA THR A 234 -11.67 0.25 2.32
C THR A 234 -12.33 1.61 2.11
N LEU A 235 -11.77 2.68 2.70
CA LEU A 235 -12.26 4.03 2.46
C LEU A 235 -12.18 4.41 0.98
N ARG A 236 -11.11 4.00 0.29
CA ARG A 236 -10.97 4.26 -1.15
C ARG A 236 -11.97 3.48 -2.02
N HIS A 237 -12.32 2.27 -1.61
CA HIS A 237 -13.27 1.42 -2.32
C HIS A 237 -14.73 1.63 -1.89
N LEU A 238 -15.01 2.39 -0.84
CA LEU A 238 -16.37 2.66 -0.35
C LEU A 238 -17.34 3.17 -1.44
N PRO A 239 -16.98 4.13 -2.32
CA PRO A 239 -17.86 4.58 -3.40
C PRO A 239 -18.13 3.51 -4.47
N GLU A 240 -17.23 2.53 -4.61
CA GLU A 240 -17.44 1.37 -5.49
C GLU A 240 -18.41 0.39 -4.84
N PHE A 241 -18.24 0.08 -3.55
CA PHE A 241 -19.16 -0.78 -2.80
C PHE A 241 -20.59 -0.22 -2.75
N GLN A 242 -20.73 1.10 -2.61
CA GLN A 242 -22.03 1.76 -2.70
C GLN A 242 -22.68 1.57 -4.08
N ARG A 243 -21.92 1.72 -5.16
CA ARG A 243 -22.40 1.46 -6.53
C ARG A 243 -22.77 -0.01 -6.73
N ILE A 244 -22.02 -0.95 -6.16
CA ILE A 244 -22.34 -2.39 -6.21
C ILE A 244 -23.68 -2.65 -5.52
N LYS A 245 -23.89 -2.09 -4.32
CA LYS A 245 -25.14 -2.25 -3.58
C LYS A 245 -26.36 -1.69 -4.33
N ARG A 246 -26.15 -0.65 -5.15
CA ARG A 246 -27.20 -0.05 -6.00
C ARG A 246 -27.37 -0.76 -7.35
N GLY A 247 -26.57 -1.78 -7.67
CA GLY A 247 -26.59 -2.45 -8.97
C GLY A 247 -26.00 -1.61 -10.13
N GLU A 248 -25.34 -0.51 -9.81
CA GLU A 248 -24.76 0.45 -10.78
C GLU A 248 -23.29 0.14 -11.13
N ALA A 249 -22.65 -0.75 -10.37
CA ALA A 249 -21.24 -1.05 -10.56
C ALA A 249 -20.99 -1.97 -11.75
N GLN A 250 -20.03 -1.58 -12.58
CA GLN A 250 -19.66 -2.33 -13.77
C GLN A 250 -18.61 -3.42 -13.44
N VAL A 251 -18.92 -4.66 -13.86
CA VAL A 251 -18.12 -5.85 -13.61
C VAL A 251 -16.76 -5.79 -14.33
N TRP A 252 -15.75 -6.50 -13.84
CA TRP A 252 -14.38 -6.42 -14.35
C TRP A 252 -14.27 -6.49 -15.90
N LYS A 253 -15.04 -7.39 -16.53
CA LYS A 253 -14.99 -7.77 -17.95
C LYS A 253 -15.77 -6.88 -18.93
N SER A 254 -16.63 -5.98 -18.46
CA SER A 254 -17.73 -5.43 -19.29
C SER A 254 -17.42 -4.16 -20.09
N LEU A 255 -16.16 -3.76 -20.30
CA LEU A 255 -15.85 -2.46 -20.93
C LEU A 255 -14.82 -2.59 -22.04
N LYS A 256 -15.26 -2.39 -23.29
CA LYS A 256 -14.38 -2.16 -24.45
C LYS A 256 -14.29 -0.66 -24.75
N ARG A 257 -13.10 -0.18 -25.16
CA ARG A 257 -12.84 1.23 -25.50
C ARG A 257 -13.83 1.79 -26.54
N THR A 258 -14.25 0.96 -27.49
CA THR A 258 -15.22 1.29 -28.55
C THR A 258 -16.62 1.65 -28.06
N GLU A 259 -16.99 1.25 -26.84
CA GLU A 259 -18.31 1.54 -26.26
C GLU A 259 -18.33 2.85 -25.46
N MET A 260 -17.15 3.40 -25.11
CA MET A 260 -17.01 4.59 -24.24
C MET A 260 -16.65 5.88 -24.99
N LEU A 261 -16.43 5.81 -26.31
CA LEU A 261 -16.12 6.96 -27.17
C LEU A 261 -17.33 7.40 -28.02
N LYS A 262 -18.54 6.93 -27.68
CA LYS A 262 -19.81 7.43 -28.22
C LYS A 262 -20.37 8.50 -27.30
#